data_AF-A0A938NM92-F1
#
_entry.id   AF-A0A938NM92-F1
#
_cell.length_a   1.000
_cell.length_b   1.000
_cell.length_c   1.000
_cell.angle_alpha   90.00
_cell.angle_beta   90.00
_cell.angle_gamma   90.00
#
_symmetry.space_group_name_H-M   'P 1'
#
loop_
_entity.id
_entity.type
_entity.pdbx_description
1 polymer ?
#
loop_
_entity_poly.entity_id
_entity_poly.type
_entity_poly.pdbx_seq_one_letter_code
_entity_poly.pdbx_strand_id
1 'polypeptide(L)'
;MVDYRLDNRGPSVVVLLQHYEGGEIHMSPKLTFGEFFKQRRIALKKTLRQFCSENKLDPGNISRLERGLMPPPQGSDKLEEYARYLHIKKGTDDWYKFFDLARIEAGRIPDELMKDEAVVASLPILFRTLRWQKISEKKLEKLVELIKKS
;
A
#
# COMPACT_ATOMS: atom_id res chain seq x y z
N MET A 1 -43.23 -12.89 15.53
CA MET A 1 -42.87 -13.89 14.50
C MET A 1 -42.82 -13.17 13.17
N VAL A 2 -41.63 -12.74 12.75
CA VAL A 2 -41.40 -12.09 11.45
C VAL A 2 -40.11 -12.67 10.88
N ASP A 3 -40.25 -13.20 9.66
CA ASP A 3 -39.23 -13.74 8.78
C ASP A 3 -38.35 -12.63 8.21
N TYR A 4 -37.06 -12.90 7.98
CA TYR A 4 -36.34 -12.41 6.79
C TYR A 4 -35.10 -13.30 6.57
N ARG A 5 -35.24 -14.29 5.68
CA ARG A 5 -34.11 -14.84 4.95
C ARG A 5 -33.54 -13.78 4.00
N LEU A 6 -32.27 -13.41 4.18
CA LEU A 6 -31.44 -12.84 3.13
C LEU A 6 -30.08 -13.53 3.11
N ASP A 7 -29.84 -14.18 1.98
CA ASP A 7 -28.55 -14.56 1.41
C ASP A 7 -27.51 -13.43 1.58
N ASN A 8 -26.34 -13.78 2.11
CA ASN A 8 -25.18 -12.89 2.17
C ASN A 8 -23.88 -13.72 2.08
N ARG A 9 -23.56 -14.26 0.89
CA ARG A 9 -22.17 -14.58 0.55
C ARG A 9 -21.45 -13.29 0.15
N GLY A 10 -20.83 -12.68 1.16
CA GLY A 10 -20.42 -11.27 1.18
C GLY A 10 -19.22 -10.88 0.31
N PRO A 11 -19.01 -9.56 0.11
CA PRO A 11 -17.83 -9.04 -0.56
C PRO A 11 -16.63 -9.06 0.39
N SER A 12 -15.59 -9.80 -0.02
CA SER A 12 -14.25 -9.72 0.55
C SER A 12 -13.64 -8.35 0.29
N VAL A 13 -13.75 -7.46 1.27
CA VAL A 13 -12.80 -6.36 1.49
C VAL A 13 -12.38 -6.51 2.93
N VAL A 14 -11.18 -7.05 3.15
CA VAL A 14 -10.62 -7.15 4.50
C VAL A 14 -10.35 -5.74 4.98
N VAL A 15 -11.30 -5.25 5.77
CA VAL A 15 -11.22 -4.11 6.66
C VAL A 15 -9.85 -4.14 7.34
N LEU A 16 -9.01 -3.12 7.10
CA LEU A 16 -7.99 -2.76 8.08
C LEU A 16 -8.74 -2.47 9.37
N LEU A 17 -8.71 -3.43 10.31
CA LEU A 17 -9.27 -3.26 11.65
C LEU A 17 -8.53 -2.11 12.33
N GLN A 18 -9.13 -0.92 12.21
CA GLN A 18 -8.88 0.22 13.08
C GLN A 18 -9.58 -0.09 14.40
N HIS A 19 -8.83 -0.49 15.42
CA HIS A 19 -9.34 -0.46 16.78
C HIS A 19 -9.48 1.01 17.21
N TYR A 20 -10.71 1.49 17.25
CA TYR A 20 -11.09 2.80 17.77
C TYR A 20 -11.34 2.69 19.28
N GLU A 21 -10.40 3.15 20.09
CA GLU A 21 -10.69 3.58 21.46
C GLU A 21 -10.10 4.98 21.69
N GLY A 22 -10.94 5.92 22.13
CA GLY A 22 -10.45 7.08 22.88
C GLY A 22 -10.00 8.34 22.13
N GLY A 23 -10.33 8.54 20.85
CA GLY A 23 -10.18 9.87 20.20
C GLY A 23 -8.74 10.34 19.93
N GLU A 24 -7.74 9.50 20.16
CA GLU A 24 -6.38 9.68 19.65
C GLU A 24 -6.21 8.85 18.36
N ILE A 25 -5.67 9.47 17.32
CA ILE A 25 -5.25 8.74 16.11
C ILE A 25 -4.03 7.93 16.50
N HIS A 26 -4.24 6.69 16.97
CA HIS A 26 -3.16 5.74 17.14
C HIS A 26 -2.71 5.32 15.74
N MET A 27 -1.73 6.05 15.19
CA MET A 27 -1.10 5.72 13.93
C MET A 27 -0.41 4.38 14.14
N SER A 28 -1.08 3.29 13.74
CA SER A 28 -0.47 1.97 13.67
C SER A 28 0.86 2.11 12.93
N PRO A 29 1.94 1.45 13.39
CA PRO A 29 3.25 1.62 12.78
C PRO A 29 3.12 1.42 11.27
N LYS A 30 3.46 2.47 10.51
CA LYS A 30 3.30 2.50 9.06
C LYS A 30 4.14 1.36 8.50
N LEU A 31 3.48 0.30 8.06
CA LEU A 31 4.14 -0.84 7.42
C LEU A 31 4.95 -0.33 6.23
N THR A 32 6.25 -0.56 6.26
CA THR A 32 7.17 -0.18 5.17
C THR A 32 7.15 -1.23 4.06
N PHE A 33 7.58 -0.83 2.86
CA PHE A 33 7.81 -1.75 1.75
C PHE A 33 8.78 -2.86 2.15
N GLY A 34 9.88 -2.50 2.82
CA GLY A 34 10.89 -3.44 3.30
C GLY A 34 10.33 -4.48 4.27
N GLU A 35 9.52 -4.05 5.24
CA GLU A 35 8.86 -4.96 6.18
C GLU A 35 7.86 -5.89 5.50
N PHE A 36 7.04 -5.37 4.58
CA PHE A 36 6.10 -6.20 3.83
C PHE A 36 6.82 -7.20 2.91
N PHE A 37 7.91 -6.79 2.25
CA PHE A 37 8.77 -7.67 1.47
C PHE A 37 9.29 -8.82 2.33
N LYS A 38 9.83 -8.49 3.51
CA LYS A 38 10.36 -9.47 4.47
C LYS A 38 9.28 -10.45 4.94
N GLN A 39 8.08 -9.95 5.27
CA GLN A 39 6.94 -10.78 5.67
C GLN A 39 6.57 -11.78 4.56
N ARG A 40 6.52 -11.33 3.30
CA ARG A 40 6.24 -12.20 2.15
C ARG A 40 7.29 -13.27 1.95
N ARG A 41 8.58 -12.92 2.04
CA ARG A 41 9.67 -13.90 1.96
C ARG A 41 9.57 -14.95 3.08
N ILE A 42 9.29 -14.52 4.31
CA ILE A 42 9.14 -15.44 5.45
C ILE A 42 7.92 -16.35 5.28
N ALA A 43 6.82 -15.84 4.70
CA ALA A 43 5.64 -16.64 4.39
C ALA A 43 5.92 -17.77 3.38
N LEU A 44 6.92 -17.59 2.51
CA LEU A 44 7.44 -18.66 1.64
C LEU A 44 8.32 -19.69 2.39
N LYS A 45 8.51 -19.53 3.71
CA LYS A 45 9.41 -20.32 4.56
C LYS A 45 10.87 -20.30 4.09
N LYS A 46 11.30 -19.21 3.46
CA LYS A 46 12.66 -19.04 2.93
C LYS A 46 13.50 -18.14 3.82
N THR A 47 14.73 -18.56 4.11
CA THR A 47 15.74 -17.66 4.68
C THR A 47 16.14 -16.58 3.68
N LEU A 48 16.74 -15.48 4.14
CA LEU A 48 17.21 -14.42 3.23
C LEU A 48 18.22 -14.97 2.21
N ARG A 49 19.18 -15.79 2.66
CA ARG A 49 20.20 -16.39 1.79
C ARG A 49 19.60 -17.33 0.76
N GLN A 50 18.68 -18.21 1.16
CA GLN A 50 17.99 -19.12 0.25
C GLN A 50 17.19 -18.35 -0.81
N PHE A 51 16.37 -17.38 -0.37
CA PHE A 51 15.59 -16.55 -1.29
C PHE A 51 16.47 -15.82 -2.29
N CYS A 52 17.62 -15.27 -1.84
CA CYS A 52 18.54 -14.58 -2.73
C CYS A 52 19.20 -15.55 -3.73
N SER A 53 19.61 -16.74 -3.28
CA SER A 53 20.25 -17.74 -4.14
C SER A 53 19.31 -18.24 -5.24
N GLU A 54 18.06 -18.56 -4.91
CA GLU A 54 17.07 -19.06 -5.86
C GLU A 54 16.68 -18.01 -6.92
N ASN A 55 16.72 -16.73 -6.56
CA ASN A 55 16.30 -15.63 -7.43
C ASN A 55 17.47 -14.81 -8.00
N LYS A 56 18.72 -15.26 -7.82
CA LYS A 56 19.95 -14.58 -8.27
C LYS A 56 20.04 -13.11 -7.79
N LEU A 57 19.70 -12.87 -6.54
CA LEU A 57 19.74 -11.56 -5.89
C LEU A 57 20.98 -11.41 -4.99
N ASP A 58 21.44 -10.19 -4.80
CA ASP A 58 22.48 -9.87 -3.82
C ASP A 58 21.91 -9.84 -2.39
N PRO A 59 22.41 -10.66 -1.44
CA PRO A 59 21.94 -10.66 -0.06
C PRO A 59 22.10 -9.33 0.67
N GLY A 60 23.14 -8.54 0.35
CA GLY A 60 23.38 -7.23 0.94
C GLY A 60 22.30 -6.22 0.56
N ASN A 61 21.91 -6.20 -0.73
CA ASN A 61 20.84 -5.38 -1.26
C ASN A 61 19.50 -5.75 -0.65
N ILE A 62 19.14 -7.04 -0.64
CA ILE A 62 17.86 -7.49 -0.05
C ILE A 62 17.83 -7.23 1.46
N SER A 63 18.94 -7.42 2.18
CA SER A 63 19.01 -7.07 3.60
C SER A 63 18.82 -5.58 3.86
N ARG A 64 19.39 -4.70 3.03
CA ARG A 64 19.19 -3.25 3.15
C ARG A 64 17.74 -2.88 2.82
N LEU A 65 17.17 -3.47 1.77
CA LEU A 65 15.78 -3.26 1.36
C LEU A 65 14.80 -3.66 2.47
N GLU A 66 14.93 -4.87 3.01
CA GLU A 66 14.04 -5.37 4.08
C GLU A 66 14.10 -4.58 5.39
N ARG A 67 15.16 -3.79 5.59
CA ARG A 67 15.35 -2.91 6.74
C ARG A 67 15.01 -1.44 6.43
N GLY A 68 14.56 -1.14 5.21
CA GLY A 68 14.29 0.24 4.78
C GLY A 68 15.53 1.12 4.62
N LEU A 69 16.74 0.53 4.57
CA LEU A 69 17.99 1.27 4.33
C LEU A 69 18.26 1.50 2.84
N MET A 70 17.49 0.87 1.97
CA MET A 70 17.51 1.06 0.53
C MET A 70 16.07 1.31 0.08
N PRO A 71 15.81 2.34 -0.73
CA PRO A 71 14.48 2.61 -1.23
C PRO A 71 13.99 1.46 -2.13
N PRO A 72 12.67 1.29 -2.27
CA PRO A 72 12.11 0.35 -3.22
C PRO A 72 12.56 0.68 -4.66
N PRO A 73 12.65 -0.35 -5.54
CA PRO A 73 12.89 -0.11 -6.95
C PRO A 73 11.82 0.82 -7.53
N GLN A 74 12.26 1.73 -8.38
CA GLN A 74 11.40 2.76 -8.96
C GLN A 74 10.77 2.34 -10.30
N GLY A 75 11.35 1.34 -10.98
CA GLY A 75 10.81 0.80 -12.22
C GLY A 75 9.77 -0.27 -11.95
N SER A 76 8.65 -0.22 -12.70
CA SER A 76 7.60 -1.24 -12.66
C SER A 76 8.16 -2.64 -12.87
N ASP A 77 9.10 -2.80 -13.79
CA ASP A 77 9.62 -4.12 -14.19
C ASP A 77 10.32 -4.83 -13.04
N LYS A 78 11.11 -4.09 -12.25
CA LYS A 78 11.83 -4.64 -11.09
C LYS A 78 10.88 -4.94 -9.93
N LEU A 79 9.85 -4.11 -9.73
CA LEU A 79 8.80 -4.38 -8.74
C LEU A 79 7.99 -5.62 -9.12
N GLU A 80 7.62 -5.77 -10.39
CA GLU A 80 6.94 -6.98 -10.88
C GLU A 80 7.82 -8.22 -10.71
N GLU A 81 9.12 -8.10 -10.97
CA GLU A 81 10.09 -9.19 -10.73
C GLU A 81 10.11 -9.63 -9.26
N TYR A 82 10.18 -8.68 -8.34
CA TYR A 82 10.11 -8.97 -6.91
C TYR A 82 8.79 -9.58 -6.49
N ALA A 83 7.67 -9.08 -7.00
CA ALA A 83 6.36 -9.64 -6.73
C ALA A 83 6.26 -11.10 -7.23
N ARG A 84 6.84 -11.41 -8.39
CA ARG A 84 6.97 -12.80 -8.89
C ARG A 84 7.80 -13.67 -7.94
N TYR A 85 8.97 -13.21 -7.49
CA TYR A 85 9.80 -13.97 -6.54
C TYR A 85 9.12 -14.22 -5.20
N LEU A 86 8.29 -13.27 -4.76
CA LEU A 86 7.50 -13.35 -3.54
C LEU A 86 6.18 -14.12 -3.71
N HIS A 87 5.91 -14.65 -4.91
CA HIS A 87 4.66 -15.33 -5.27
C HIS A 87 3.40 -14.47 -5.01
N ILE A 88 3.51 -13.16 -5.17
CA ILE A 88 2.38 -12.23 -5.07
C ILE A 88 1.64 -12.25 -6.41
N LYS A 89 0.42 -12.78 -6.42
CA LYS A 89 -0.39 -12.92 -7.63
C LYS A 89 -0.86 -11.55 -8.12
N LYS A 90 -0.66 -11.25 -9.40
CA LYS A 90 -1.11 -10.00 -10.02
C LYS A 90 -2.62 -9.80 -9.84
N GLY A 91 -3.00 -8.58 -9.45
CA GLY A 91 -4.39 -8.17 -9.25
C GLY A 91 -5.02 -8.57 -7.92
N THR A 92 -4.26 -9.14 -6.98
CA THR A 92 -4.75 -9.35 -5.60
C THR A 92 -4.52 -8.11 -4.73
N ASP A 93 -5.18 -8.04 -3.58
CA ASP A 93 -4.96 -6.97 -2.59
C ASP A 93 -3.49 -6.85 -2.19
N ASP A 94 -2.80 -7.98 -2.06
CA ASP A 94 -1.38 -8.03 -1.74
C ASP A 94 -0.50 -7.46 -2.86
N TRP A 95 -0.92 -7.63 -4.11
CA TRP A 95 -0.26 -7.01 -5.26
C TRP A 95 -0.40 -5.50 -5.21
N TYR A 96 -1.63 -4.97 -5.08
CA TYR A 96 -1.83 -3.53 -5.00
C TYR A 96 -1.09 -2.93 -3.79
N LYS A 97 -1.21 -3.58 -2.63
CA LYS A 97 -0.48 -3.19 -1.42
C LYS A 97 1.04 -3.16 -1.62
N PHE A 98 1.62 -4.15 -2.29
CA PHE A 98 3.06 -4.19 -2.58
C PHE A 98 3.51 -2.95 -3.38
N PHE A 99 2.75 -2.60 -4.41
CA PHE A 99 3.07 -1.46 -5.27
C PHE A 99 2.79 -0.12 -4.59
N ASP A 100 1.72 -0.01 -3.81
CA ASP A 100 1.38 1.23 -3.10
C ASP A 100 2.44 1.57 -2.05
N LEU A 101 2.91 0.56 -1.29
CA LEU A 101 4.01 0.75 -0.35
C LEU A 101 5.27 1.25 -1.06
N ALA A 102 5.59 0.70 -2.23
CA ALA A 102 6.74 1.14 -3.02
C ALA A 102 6.60 2.61 -3.47
N ARG A 103 5.42 3.01 -3.97
CA ARG A 103 5.15 4.38 -4.43
C ARG A 103 5.14 5.39 -3.29
N ILE A 104 4.53 5.04 -2.17
CA ILE A 104 4.44 5.88 -0.97
C ILE A 104 5.84 6.20 -0.45
N GLU A 105 6.73 5.21 -0.35
CA GLU A 105 8.12 5.43 0.07
C GLU A 105 8.94 6.20 -0.95
N ALA A 106 8.65 6.01 -2.25
CA ALA A 106 9.25 6.79 -3.31
C ALA A 106 8.78 8.25 -3.36
N GLY A 107 7.75 8.63 -2.58
CA GLY A 107 7.10 9.92 -2.69
C GLY A 107 6.39 10.13 -4.03
N ARG A 108 5.97 9.05 -4.70
CA ARG A 108 5.31 9.09 -6.00
C ARG A 108 3.80 9.03 -5.88
N ILE A 109 3.14 9.87 -6.67
CA ILE A 109 1.69 9.86 -6.84
C ILE A 109 1.32 8.67 -7.74
N PRO A 110 0.29 7.87 -7.40
CA PRO A 110 -0.22 6.79 -8.24
C PRO A 110 -0.53 7.23 -9.68
N ASP A 111 -0.14 6.40 -10.66
CA ASP A 111 -0.35 6.70 -12.08
C ASP A 111 -1.83 6.89 -12.44
N GLU A 112 -2.72 6.21 -11.73
CA GLU A 112 -4.17 6.33 -11.90
C GLU A 112 -4.65 7.76 -11.62
N LEU A 113 -4.13 8.40 -10.57
CA LEU A 113 -4.44 9.80 -10.26
C LEU A 113 -3.79 10.77 -11.24
N MET A 114 -2.65 10.40 -11.82
CA MET A 114 -1.94 11.23 -12.81
C MET A 114 -2.59 11.20 -14.19
N LYS A 115 -3.45 10.21 -14.47
CA LYS A 115 -4.21 10.10 -15.74
C LYS A 115 -5.46 10.97 -15.77
N ASP A 116 -5.98 11.34 -14.60
CA ASP A 116 -7.12 12.24 -14.49
C ASP A 116 -6.64 13.70 -14.45
N GLU A 117 -6.83 14.41 -15.56
CA GLU A 117 -6.42 15.81 -15.70
C GLU A 117 -7.10 16.73 -14.67
N ALA A 118 -8.35 16.45 -14.30
CA ALA A 118 -9.07 17.25 -13.32
C ALA A 118 -8.49 17.05 -11.91
N VAL A 119 -8.15 15.80 -11.56
CA VAL A 119 -7.44 15.49 -10.31
C VAL A 119 -6.08 16.20 -10.29
N VAL A 120 -5.29 16.06 -11.35
CA VAL A 120 -3.96 16.70 -11.45
C VAL A 120 -4.05 18.22 -11.30
N ALA A 121 -5.02 18.86 -11.95
CA ALA A 121 -5.25 20.30 -11.83
C ALA A 121 -5.60 20.74 -10.39
N SER A 122 -6.20 19.86 -9.58
CA SER A 122 -6.56 20.13 -8.19
C SER A 122 -5.41 19.93 -7.18
N LEU A 123 -4.35 19.20 -7.55
CA LEU A 123 -3.24 18.88 -6.63
C LEU A 123 -2.54 20.12 -6.04
N PRO A 124 -2.24 21.19 -6.80
CA PRO A 124 -1.55 22.36 -6.24
C PRO A 124 -2.34 23.06 -5.13
N ILE A 125 -3.66 23.20 -5.29
CA ILE A 125 -4.52 23.82 -4.28
C ILE A 125 -4.66 22.92 -3.05
N LEU A 126 -4.74 21.61 -3.24
CA LEU A 126 -4.72 20.63 -2.15
C LEU A 126 -3.41 20.72 -1.34
N PHE A 127 -2.26 20.69 -2.01
CA PHE A 127 -0.96 20.80 -1.35
C PHE A 127 -0.79 22.14 -0.62
N ARG A 128 -1.27 23.24 -1.22
CA ARG A 128 -1.30 24.54 -0.56
C ARG A 128 -2.15 24.47 0.71
N THR A 129 -3.33 23.86 0.64
CA THR A 129 -4.24 23.75 1.80
C THR A 129 -3.59 22.93 2.92
N LEU A 130 -2.99 21.79 2.59
CA LEU A 130 -2.31 20.92 3.55
C LEU A 130 -1.13 21.60 4.27
N ARG A 131 -0.40 22.49 3.60
CA ARG A 131 0.74 23.21 4.20
C ARG A 131 0.33 24.27 5.22
N TRP A 132 -0.81 24.94 5.00
CA TRP A 132 -1.20 26.12 5.75
C TRP A 132 -2.42 25.91 6.66
N GLN A 133 -3.15 24.81 6.49
CA GLN A 133 -4.35 24.49 7.26
C GLN A 133 -4.36 23.02 7.69
N LYS A 134 -4.71 22.78 8.95
CA LYS A 134 -5.04 21.44 9.44
C LYS A 134 -6.38 21.05 8.82
N ILE A 135 -6.38 20.09 7.89
CA ILE A 135 -7.62 19.56 7.31
C ILE A 135 -8.34 18.75 8.40
N SER A 136 -9.64 19.00 8.57
CA SER A 136 -10.46 18.21 9.49
C SER A 136 -10.73 16.82 8.91
N GLU A 137 -10.89 15.82 9.78
CA GLU A 137 -11.18 14.44 9.39
C GLU A 137 -12.36 14.33 8.40
N LYS A 138 -13.46 15.04 8.68
CA LYS A 138 -14.63 15.12 7.79
C LYS A 138 -14.31 15.65 6.38
N LYS A 139 -13.34 16.56 6.24
CA LYS A 139 -12.93 17.07 4.92
C LYS A 139 -12.04 16.07 4.20
N LEU A 140 -11.22 15.32 4.92
CA LEU A 140 -10.41 14.25 4.37
C LEU A 140 -11.29 13.08 3.88
N GLU A 141 -12.31 12.70 4.63
CA GLU A 141 -13.30 11.70 4.21
C GLU A 141 -14.00 12.10 2.91
N LYS A 142 -14.47 13.35 2.82
CA LYS A 142 -15.06 13.89 1.58
C LYS A 142 -14.09 13.86 0.41
N LEU A 143 -12.81 14.12 0.63
CA LEU A 143 -11.79 14.02 -0.41
C LEU A 143 -11.64 12.57 -0.90
N VAL A 144 -11.59 11.60 0.02
CA VAL A 144 -11.53 10.18 -0.33
C VAL A 144 -12.77 9.75 -1.12
N GLU A 145 -13.96 10.22 -0.76
CA GLU A 145 -15.19 9.93 -1.50
C GLU A 145 -15.18 10.50 -2.92
N LEU A 146 -14.64 11.71 -3.12
CA LEU A 146 -14.53 12.31 -4.45
C LEU A 146 -13.55 11.53 -5.33
N ILE A 147 -12.41 11.12 -4.78
CA ILE A 147 -11.42 10.29 -5.49
C ILE A 147 -12.01 8.93 -5.88
N LYS A 148 -12.86 8.32 -5.02
CA LYS A 148 -13.50 7.02 -5.31
C LYS A 148 -14.60 7.08 -6.38
N LYS A 149 -15.15 8.27 -6.65
CA LYS A 149 -16.26 8.48 -7.60
C LYS A 149 -15.78 8.94 -8.99
N SER A 150 -14.50 9.25 -9.12
CA SER A 150 -13.84 9.64 -10.38
C SER A 150 -13.25 8.39 -11.02
#